data_AF-A0A976D3Q9-F1
#
_entry.id   AF-A0A976D3Q9-F1
#
_cell.length_a   1.000
_cell.length_b   1.000
_cell.length_c   1.000
_cell.angle_alpha   90.00
_cell.angle_beta   90.00
_cell.angle_gamma   90.00
#
_symmetry.space_group_name_H-M   'P 1'
#
loop_
_entity.id
_entity.type
_entity.pdbx_description
1 polymer ?
#
loop_
_entity_poly.entity_id
_entity_poly.type
_entity_poly.pdbx_seq_one_letter_code
_entity_poly.pdbx_strand_id
1 'polypeptide(L)'
;MAFPSYELAQALYKTADRLEQGADYAWGNHGSCNCGNLLQVITPLTREEILQYAHTGIGEWTELAQDYCPVSNAPVDLLVKKLTDMGLTPTDIHHLEYLDDKAVLSALPGGFRWLKRNQRADVVLYFRTFAQILENQWLEQIPLPWPPAETKVLVP
;
A
#
# COMPACT_ATOMS: atom_id res chain seq x y z
N MET A 1 10.69 -0.69 -5.76
CA MET A 1 9.97 -1.84 -5.22
C MET A 1 10.17 -1.84 -3.72
N ALA A 2 9.04 -1.89 -3.02
CA ALA A 2 8.96 -1.89 -1.57
C ALA A 2 9.74 -3.07 -0.96
N PHE A 3 10.11 -2.92 0.31
CA PHE A 3 10.59 -4.05 1.09
C PHE A 3 9.40 -4.99 1.37
N PRO A 4 9.40 -6.23 0.85
CA PRO A 4 8.28 -7.14 1.02
C PRO A 4 8.10 -7.53 2.49
N SER A 5 6.93 -7.23 3.03
CA SER A 5 6.53 -7.60 4.39
C SER A 5 5.10 -8.14 4.38
N TYR A 6 4.83 -9.08 5.29
CA TYR A 6 3.49 -9.60 5.50
C TYR A 6 2.53 -8.46 5.90
N GLU A 7 2.99 -7.55 6.74
CA GLU A 7 2.22 -6.41 7.24
C GLU A 7 1.78 -5.47 6.11
N LEU A 8 2.66 -5.14 5.16
CA LEU A 8 2.33 -4.28 4.02
C LEU A 8 1.34 -4.98 3.07
N ALA A 9 1.56 -6.26 2.78
CA ALA A 9 0.63 -7.04 1.95
C ALA A 9 -0.77 -7.06 2.57
N GLN A 10 -0.88 -7.36 3.87
CA GLN A 10 -2.17 -7.37 4.57
C GLN A 10 -2.82 -5.98 4.64
N ALA A 11 -2.04 -4.92 4.82
CA ALA A 11 -2.55 -3.55 4.79
C ALA A 11 -3.15 -3.19 3.42
N LEU A 12 -2.50 -3.59 2.33
CA LEU A 12 -3.01 -3.38 0.96
C LEU A 12 -4.29 -4.18 0.71
N TYR A 13 -4.34 -5.45 1.11
CA TYR A 13 -5.57 -6.26 1.02
C TYR A 13 -6.73 -5.64 1.78
N LYS A 14 -6.51 -5.26 3.05
CA LYS A 14 -7.53 -4.62 3.87
C LYS A 14 -7.98 -3.27 3.30
N THR A 15 -7.07 -2.52 2.69
CA THR A 15 -7.42 -1.26 2.00
C THR A 15 -8.30 -1.53 0.79
N ALA A 16 -7.96 -2.53 -0.03
CA ALA A 16 -8.77 -2.98 -1.15
C ALA A 16 -10.17 -3.44 -0.70
N ASP A 17 -10.27 -4.24 0.37
CA ASP A 17 -11.56 -4.71 0.91
C ASP A 17 -12.44 -3.54 1.35
N ARG A 18 -11.88 -2.55 2.07
CA ARG A 18 -12.61 -1.35 2.50
C ARG A 18 -13.13 -0.55 1.32
N LEU A 19 -12.29 -0.34 0.30
CA LEU A 19 -12.68 0.37 -0.91
C LEU A 19 -13.81 -0.37 -1.64
N GLU A 20 -13.70 -1.69 -1.81
CA GLU A 20 -14.73 -2.53 -2.42
C GLU A 20 -16.06 -2.47 -1.66
N GLN A 21 -16.00 -2.38 -0.32
CA GLN A 21 -17.16 -2.23 0.57
C GLN A 21 -17.75 -0.80 0.62
N GLY A 22 -17.20 0.14 -0.16
CA GLY A 22 -17.78 1.47 -0.32
C GLY A 22 -17.16 2.56 0.53
N ALA A 23 -15.91 2.39 1.00
CA ALA A 23 -15.16 3.49 1.60
C ALA A 23 -15.10 4.73 0.67
N ASP A 24 -15.07 5.91 1.28
CA ASP A 24 -14.99 7.18 0.55
C ASP A 24 -13.71 7.22 -0.28
N TYR A 25 -13.86 7.64 -1.53
CA TYR A 25 -12.77 7.60 -2.49
C TYR A 25 -12.82 8.79 -3.44
N ALA A 26 -11.75 9.58 -3.41
CA ALA A 26 -11.52 10.67 -4.35
C ALA A 26 -10.02 10.86 -4.53
N TRP A 27 -9.52 10.68 -5.74
CA TRP A 27 -8.10 10.74 -6.04
C TRP A 27 -7.46 12.08 -5.64
N GLY A 28 -8.13 13.21 -5.92
CA GLY A 28 -7.63 14.54 -5.56
C GLY A 28 -7.83 14.98 -4.10
N ASN A 29 -8.07 14.03 -3.18
CA ASN A 29 -8.23 14.34 -1.75
C ASN A 29 -7.28 13.46 -0.94
N HIS A 30 -6.27 14.07 -0.29
CA HIS A 30 -5.22 13.38 0.46
C HIS A 30 -5.73 12.40 1.53
N GLY A 31 -6.91 12.64 2.10
CA GLY A 31 -7.50 11.74 3.10
C GLY A 31 -8.21 10.53 2.49
N SER A 32 -8.71 10.62 1.26
CA SER A 32 -9.54 9.59 0.60
C SER A 32 -9.00 9.11 -0.74
N CYS A 33 -7.79 9.47 -1.12
CA CYS A 33 -7.11 8.92 -2.29
C CYS A 33 -6.52 7.53 -1.98
N ASN A 34 -5.63 7.04 -2.85
CA ASN A 34 -5.01 5.73 -2.73
C ASN A 34 -4.15 5.65 -1.45
N CYS A 35 -3.19 6.56 -1.29
CA CYS A 35 -2.32 6.61 -0.12
C CYS A 35 -3.10 7.02 1.15
N GLY A 36 -4.09 7.90 1.02
CA GLY A 36 -4.96 8.29 2.13
C GLY A 36 -5.76 7.14 2.72
N ASN A 37 -6.37 6.30 1.86
CA ASN A 37 -7.07 5.10 2.32
C ASN A 37 -6.13 4.07 2.97
N LEU A 38 -4.90 3.93 2.45
CA LEU A 38 -3.89 3.08 3.09
C LEU A 38 -3.49 3.60 4.47
N LEU A 39 -3.30 4.91 4.62
CA LEU A 39 -3.02 5.56 5.90
C LEU A 39 -4.12 5.34 6.93
N GLN A 40 -5.39 5.39 6.54
CA GLN A 40 -6.51 5.04 7.43
C GLN A 40 -6.48 3.58 7.90
N VAL A 41 -5.82 2.68 7.16
CA VAL A 41 -5.69 1.27 7.53
C VAL A 41 -4.52 1.02 8.47
N ILE A 42 -3.38 1.69 8.24
CA ILE A 42 -2.13 1.46 8.99
C ILE A 42 -1.97 2.40 10.20
N THR A 43 -2.88 3.36 10.36
CA THR A 43 -2.88 4.32 11.48
C THR A 43 -4.27 4.42 12.10
N PRO A 44 -4.39 4.94 13.34
CA PRO A 44 -5.69 5.27 13.92
C PRO A 44 -6.27 6.60 13.40
N LEU A 45 -5.62 7.27 12.44
CA LEU A 45 -6.02 8.59 11.96
C LEU A 45 -7.28 8.51 11.11
N THR A 46 -8.15 9.50 11.30
CA THR A 46 -9.32 9.75 10.47
C THR A 46 -8.92 10.35 9.12
N ARG A 47 -9.87 10.32 8.17
CA ARG A 47 -9.73 10.97 6.86
C ARG A 47 -9.40 12.46 7.01
N GLU A 48 -10.08 13.14 7.93
CA GLU A 48 -9.93 14.57 8.19
C GLU A 48 -8.56 14.89 8.79
N GLU A 49 -8.06 14.08 9.72
CA GLU A 49 -6.72 14.24 10.30
C GLU A 49 -5.63 14.03 9.25
N ILE A 50 -5.75 13.00 8.40
CA ILE A 50 -4.81 12.74 7.30
C ILE A 50 -4.80 13.93 6.33
N LEU A 51 -5.97 14.42 5.94
CA LEU A 51 -6.09 15.59 5.05
C LEU A 51 -5.41 16.82 5.67
N GLN A 52 -5.68 17.10 6.94
CA GLN A 52 -5.08 18.22 7.66
C GLN A 52 -3.55 18.13 7.73
N TYR A 53 -3.02 16.94 8.03
CA TYR A 53 -1.58 16.73 8.14
C TYR A 53 -0.89 16.81 6.77
N ALA A 54 -1.49 16.23 5.72
CA ALA A 54 -0.97 16.30 4.36
C ALA A 54 -0.86 17.75 3.85
N HIS A 55 -1.82 18.62 4.19
CA HIS A 55 -1.80 20.04 3.81
C HIS A 55 -0.71 20.88 4.49
N THR A 56 0.11 20.28 5.36
CA THR A 56 1.33 20.94 5.87
C THR A 56 2.51 20.84 4.90
N GLY A 57 2.40 20.00 3.86
CA GLY A 57 3.30 19.97 2.71
C GLY A 57 2.64 20.53 1.44
N ILE A 58 3.33 20.41 0.31
CA ILE A 58 2.90 20.93 -0.99
C ILE A 58 2.92 19.80 -2.02
N GLY A 59 1.85 19.70 -2.82
CA GLY A 59 1.74 18.74 -3.91
C GLY A 59 0.92 17.51 -3.53
N GLU A 60 1.01 16.47 -4.35
CA GLU A 60 0.39 15.17 -4.11
C GLU A 60 1.36 14.26 -3.34
N TRP A 61 0.93 13.05 -2.98
CA TRP A 61 1.78 12.08 -2.27
C TRP A 61 3.14 11.80 -2.90
N THR A 62 3.27 12.00 -4.22
CA THR A 62 4.57 11.91 -4.91
C THR A 62 5.52 13.00 -4.43
N GLU A 63 5.10 14.25 -4.48
CA GLU A 63 5.90 15.39 -4.04
C GLU A 63 6.16 15.32 -2.53
N LEU A 64 5.13 14.99 -1.73
CA LEU A 64 5.27 14.84 -0.28
C LEU A 64 6.30 13.76 0.09
N ALA A 65 6.35 12.65 -0.64
CA ALA A 65 7.31 11.59 -0.41
C ALA A 65 8.73 11.93 -0.89
N GLN A 66 8.87 12.76 -1.92
CA GLN A 66 10.16 13.25 -2.41
C GLN A 66 10.78 14.27 -1.45
N ASP A 67 9.96 15.15 -0.89
CA ASP A 67 10.38 16.21 0.02
C ASP A 67 10.54 15.73 1.48
N TYR A 68 10.26 14.45 1.74
CA TYR A 68 10.29 13.85 3.08
C TYR A 68 11.66 14.01 3.76
N CYS A 69 11.61 14.57 4.97
CA CYS A 69 12.78 14.74 5.83
C CYS A 69 12.61 13.96 7.15
N PRO A 70 13.39 12.89 7.40
CA PRO A 70 13.17 12.02 8.57
C PRO A 70 13.51 12.67 9.92
N VAL A 71 14.19 13.82 9.92
CA VAL A 71 14.53 14.58 11.13
C VAL A 71 13.60 15.78 11.36
N SER A 72 12.67 16.03 10.44
CA SER A 72 11.65 17.05 10.57
C SER A 72 10.50 16.55 11.44
N ASN A 73 9.88 17.48 12.17
CA ASN A 73 8.67 17.23 12.96
C ASN A 73 7.41 17.78 12.26
N ALA A 74 7.46 18.02 10.95
CA ALA A 74 6.27 18.47 10.23
C ALA A 74 5.20 17.35 10.23
N PRO A 75 3.90 17.69 10.35
CA PRO A 75 2.84 16.68 10.37
C PRO A 75 2.80 15.78 9.13
N VAL A 76 3.12 16.31 7.95
CA VAL A 76 3.21 15.51 6.71
C VAL A 76 4.34 14.49 6.76
N ASP A 77 5.49 14.84 7.34
CA ASP A 77 6.62 13.93 7.47
C ASP A 77 6.25 12.73 8.36
N LEU A 78 5.38 12.92 9.35
CA LEU A 78 4.85 11.81 10.14
C LEU A 78 4.02 10.84 9.29
N LEU A 79 3.23 11.33 8.34
CA LEU A 79 2.43 10.48 7.44
C LEU A 79 3.31 9.70 6.47
N VAL A 80 4.26 10.38 5.81
CA VAL A 80 5.20 9.73 4.90
C VAL A 80 6.03 8.71 5.68
N LYS A 81 6.48 9.04 6.89
CA LYS A 81 7.18 8.10 7.76
C LYS A 81 6.36 6.84 8.00
N LYS A 82 5.04 6.94 8.28
CA LYS A 82 4.18 5.76 8.47
C LYS A 82 4.11 4.87 7.24
N LEU A 83 4.05 5.45 6.04
CA LEU A 83 4.11 4.68 4.79
C LEU A 83 5.47 3.99 4.63
N THR A 84 6.56 4.71 4.89
CA THR A 84 7.92 4.15 4.75
C THR A 84 8.26 3.11 5.81
N ASP A 85 7.73 3.24 7.03
CA ASP A 85 7.89 2.26 8.11
C ASP A 85 7.24 0.91 7.76
N MET A 86 6.23 0.90 6.89
CA MET A 86 5.64 -0.33 6.35
C MET A 86 6.50 -0.99 5.25
N GLY A 87 7.55 -0.31 4.78
CA GLY A 87 8.46 -0.79 3.74
C GLY A 87 8.28 -0.13 2.37
N LEU A 88 7.39 0.86 2.22
CA LEU A 88 7.25 1.61 0.97
C LEU A 88 8.43 2.57 0.77
N THR A 89 8.94 2.64 -0.45
CA THR A 89 9.87 3.71 -0.86
C THR A 89 9.08 4.90 -1.42
N PRO A 90 9.69 6.10 -1.54
CA PRO A 90 9.04 7.23 -2.23
C PRO A 90 8.57 6.89 -3.65
N THR A 91 9.30 6.04 -4.37
CA THR A 91 8.89 5.52 -5.69
C THR A 91 7.64 4.66 -5.61
N ASP A 92 7.50 3.80 -4.59
CA ASP A 92 6.30 2.98 -4.43
C ASP A 92 5.08 3.83 -4.04
N ILE A 93 5.28 4.89 -3.25
CA ILE A 93 4.23 5.87 -2.92
C ILE A 93 3.74 6.56 -4.20
N HIS A 94 4.65 6.99 -5.07
CA HIS A 94 4.29 7.51 -6.39
C HIS A 94 3.47 6.51 -7.21
N HIS A 95 3.92 5.26 -7.26
CA HIS A 95 3.21 4.22 -8.01
C HIS A 95 1.83 3.89 -7.42
N LEU A 96 1.67 3.92 -6.11
CA LEU A 96 0.36 3.80 -5.45
C LEU A 96 -0.54 4.97 -5.80
N GLU A 97 -0.01 6.19 -5.89
CA GLU A 97 -0.77 7.38 -6.24
C GLU A 97 -1.28 7.33 -7.68
N TYR A 98 -0.47 6.87 -8.62
CA TYR A 98 -0.77 6.90 -10.06
C TYR A 98 -1.21 5.57 -10.67
N LEU A 99 -1.12 4.47 -9.93
CA LEU A 99 -1.38 3.09 -10.37
C LEU A 99 -0.52 2.66 -11.58
N ASP A 100 0.78 2.94 -11.55
CA ASP A 100 1.64 2.84 -12.73
C ASP A 100 2.93 2.02 -12.57
N ASP A 101 3.13 1.32 -11.45
CA ASP A 101 4.20 0.32 -11.35
C ASP A 101 4.02 -0.77 -12.42
N LYS A 102 4.99 -0.87 -13.33
CA LYS A 102 4.95 -1.82 -14.45
C LYS A 102 4.94 -3.27 -14.02
N ALA A 103 5.59 -3.63 -12.90
CA ALA A 103 5.57 -4.99 -12.37
C ALA A 103 4.16 -5.35 -11.89
N VAL A 104 3.50 -4.45 -11.17
CA VAL A 104 2.11 -4.63 -10.74
C VAL A 104 1.18 -4.70 -11.94
N LEU A 105 1.31 -3.76 -12.88
CA LEU A 105 0.48 -3.74 -14.09
C LEU A 105 0.64 -5.01 -14.94
N SER A 106 1.87 -5.55 -15.04
CA SER A 106 2.13 -6.78 -15.79
C SER A 106 1.55 -8.03 -15.12
N ALA A 107 1.41 -8.00 -13.79
CA ALA A 107 0.84 -9.09 -13.00
C ALA A 107 -0.70 -9.04 -12.90
N LEU A 108 -1.34 -8.03 -13.48
CA LEU A 108 -2.80 -7.94 -13.45
C LEU A 108 -3.45 -9.18 -14.09
N PRO A 109 -4.59 -9.66 -13.56
CA PRO A 109 -5.39 -10.68 -14.21
C PRO A 109 -5.73 -10.26 -15.65
N GLY A 110 -5.51 -11.16 -16.61
CA GLY A 110 -5.66 -10.87 -18.05
C GLY A 110 -4.49 -10.14 -18.70
N GLY A 111 -3.41 -9.88 -17.96
CA GLY A 111 -2.18 -9.26 -18.45
C GLY A 111 -2.16 -7.73 -18.38
N PHE A 112 -1.08 -7.17 -18.91
CA PHE A 112 -0.77 -5.75 -18.81
C PHE A 112 -1.87 -4.85 -19.40
N ARG A 113 -2.28 -3.85 -18.63
CA ARG A 113 -3.12 -2.72 -19.07
C ARG A 113 -2.91 -1.53 -18.15
N TRP A 114 -3.22 -0.34 -18.65
CA TRP A 114 -3.25 0.87 -17.82
C TRP A 114 -4.54 0.95 -17.02
N LEU A 115 -4.41 1.39 -15.77
CA LEU A 115 -5.51 1.57 -14.84
C LEU A 115 -5.86 3.04 -14.67
N LYS A 116 -7.09 3.33 -14.29
CA LYS A 116 -7.57 4.69 -14.03
C LYS A 116 -7.54 4.96 -12.54
N ARG A 117 -6.62 5.84 -12.12
CA ARG A 117 -6.48 6.29 -10.73
C ARG A 117 -7.68 7.03 -10.14
N ASN A 118 -8.74 7.32 -10.90
CA ASN A 118 -9.99 7.86 -10.35
C ASN A 118 -11.16 6.86 -10.46
N GLN A 119 -10.85 5.59 -10.71
CA GLN A 119 -11.79 4.49 -10.76
C GLN A 119 -11.51 3.54 -9.61
N ARG A 120 -12.39 3.55 -8.60
CA ARG A 120 -12.25 2.71 -7.39
C ARG A 120 -11.97 1.24 -7.71
N ALA A 121 -12.66 0.66 -8.70
CA ALA A 121 -12.46 -0.75 -9.07
C ALA A 121 -11.03 -1.04 -9.55
N ASP A 122 -10.41 -0.09 -10.25
CA ASP A 122 -9.03 -0.23 -10.72
C ASP A 122 -8.04 -0.12 -9.56
N VAL A 123 -8.31 0.74 -8.58
CA VAL A 123 -7.50 0.85 -7.35
C VAL A 123 -7.55 -0.44 -6.56
N VAL A 124 -8.75 -0.99 -6.33
CA VAL A 124 -8.94 -2.28 -5.64
C VAL A 124 -8.14 -3.37 -6.34
N LEU A 125 -8.23 -3.45 -7.67
CA LEU A 125 -7.51 -4.43 -8.46
C LEU A 125 -5.99 -4.27 -8.36
N TYR A 126 -5.49 -3.03 -8.45
CA TYR A 126 -4.08 -2.72 -8.30
C TYR A 126 -3.57 -3.12 -6.91
N PHE A 127 -4.29 -2.74 -5.86
CA PHE A 127 -3.91 -3.03 -4.47
C PHE A 127 -3.88 -4.53 -4.19
N ARG A 128 -4.88 -5.30 -4.63
CA ARG A 128 -4.88 -6.76 -4.50
C ARG A 128 -3.71 -7.40 -5.26
N THR A 129 -3.42 -6.91 -6.46
CA THR A 129 -2.31 -7.43 -7.28
C THR A 129 -0.96 -7.13 -6.64
N PHE A 130 -0.77 -5.91 -6.14
CA PHE A 130 0.44 -5.51 -5.46
C PHE A 130 0.64 -6.28 -4.15
N ALA A 131 -0.42 -6.44 -3.35
CA ALA A 131 -0.40 -7.25 -2.13
C ALA A 131 0.04 -8.69 -2.41
N GLN A 132 -0.48 -9.32 -3.48
CA GLN A 132 -0.11 -10.69 -3.86
C GLN A 132 1.38 -10.80 -4.23
N ILE A 133 1.92 -9.82 -4.96
CA ILE A 133 3.34 -9.80 -5.32
C ILE A 133 4.20 -9.75 -4.05
N LEU A 134 3.87 -8.83 -3.13
CA LEU A 134 4.61 -8.68 -1.88
C LEU A 134 4.52 -9.92 -0.99
N GLU A 135 3.34 -10.53 -0.89
CA GLU A 135 3.13 -11.76 -0.14
C GLU A 135 3.96 -12.91 -0.71
N ASN A 136 3.98 -13.10 -2.03
CA ASN A 136 4.79 -14.13 -2.68
C ASN A 136 6.28 -13.90 -2.44
N GLN A 137 6.77 -12.67 -2.61
CA GLN A 137 8.16 -12.30 -2.36
C GLN A 137 8.55 -12.51 -0.89
N TRP A 138 7.63 -12.27 0.04
CA TRP A 138 7.87 -12.50 1.47
C TRP A 138 7.94 -14.01 1.77
N LEU A 139 7.04 -14.83 1.21
CA LEU A 139 7.04 -16.28 1.39
C LEU A 139 8.33 -16.93 0.86
N GLU A 140 8.89 -16.45 -0.25
CA GLU A 140 10.16 -16.93 -0.80
C GLU A 140 11.35 -16.74 0.14
N GLN A 141 11.27 -15.81 1.10
CA GLN A 141 12.33 -15.55 2.08
C GLN A 141 12.24 -16.46 3.31
N ILE A 142 11.15 -17.21 3.47
CA ILE A 142 10.96 -18.09 4.64
C ILE A 142 11.68 -19.41 4.37
N PRO A 143 12.75 -19.73 5.13
CA PRO A 143 13.45 -21.00 4.97
C PRO A 143 12.52 -22.14 5.39
N LEU A 144 12.29 -23.10 4.48
CA LEU A 144 11.57 -24.31 4.82
C LEU A 144 12.51 -25.30 5.53
N PRO A 145 12.10 -25.86 6.68
CA PRO A 145 12.90 -26.89 7.35
C PRO A 145 13.06 -28.11 6.45
N TRP A 146 14.30 -28.62 6.35
CA TRP A 146 14.61 -29.89 5.70
C TRP A 146 15.21 -30.90 6.72
N PRO A 147 14.72 -32.15 6.78
CA PRO A 147 13.59 -32.70 6.02
C PRO A 147 12.24 -32.04 6.41
N PRO A 148 11.22 -32.10 5.53
CA PRO A 148 9.90 -31.55 5.84
C PRO A 148 9.42 -32.15 7.16
N ALA A 149 8.99 -31.30 8.10
CA ALA A 149 8.54 -31.76 9.41
C ALA A 149 7.48 -32.87 9.21
N GLU A 150 7.72 -34.04 9.81
CA GLU A 150 6.77 -35.15 9.76
C GLU A 150 5.44 -34.63 10.31
N THR A 151 4.43 -34.58 9.44
CA THR A 151 3.05 -34.33 9.86
C THR A 151 2.68 -35.54 10.70
N LYS A 152 2.75 -35.42 12.03
CA LYS A 152 2.16 -36.41 12.92
C LYS A 152 0.66 -36.40 12.64
N VAL A 153 0.23 -37.32 11.79
CA VAL A 153 -1.18 -37.63 11.61
C VAL A 153 -1.65 -38.09 12.98
N LEU A 154 -2.43 -37.25 13.65
CA LEU A 154 -3.16 -37.65 14.84
C LEU A 154 -4.17 -38.69 14.36
N VAL A 155 -3.81 -39.97 14.54
CA VAL A 155 -4.73 -41.09 14.36
C VAL A 155 -5.77 -40.99 15.50
N PRO A 156 -7.07 -41.24 15.24
CA PRO A 156 -8.17 -40.93 16.17
C PRO A 156 -8.05 -41.57 17.55
#